data_AF-N1UKU0-F1
#
_entry.id   AF-N1UKU0-F1
#
_cell.length_a   1.000
_cell.length_b   1.000
_cell.length_c   1.000
_cell.angle_alpha   90.00
_cell.angle_beta   90.00
_cell.angle_gamma   90.00
#
_symmetry.space_group_name_H-M   'P 1'
#
loop_
_entity.id
_entity.type
_entity.pdbx_description
1 polymer ?
#
loop_
_entity_poly.entity_id
_entity_poly.type
_entity_poly.pdbx_seq_one_letter_code
_entity_poly.pdbx_strand_id
1 'polypeptide(L)'
;MAAEEGTPVYASADGEVYFSDKKGGYGNLIILGHKLGYETLYGHLSSISVRPGEKVHKGQKIGEVGQTGRATGNHLHFEVRRFNQRQKPIFRDHV
;
A
#
# COMPACT_ATOMS: atom_id res chain seq x y z
N MET A 1 -7.15 1.44 7.82
CA MET A 1 -7.52 0.36 8.77
C MET A 1 -6.70 0.56 10.03
N ALA A 2 -7.31 0.73 11.21
CA ALA A 2 -6.56 0.82 12.46
C ALA A 2 -5.94 -0.54 12.79
N ALA A 3 -4.65 -0.56 13.11
CA ALA A 3 -3.91 -1.77 13.47
C ALA A 3 -2.74 -1.37 14.39
N GLU A 4 -2.30 -2.29 15.23
CA GLU A 4 -1.16 -2.03 16.12
C GLU A 4 0.12 -1.78 15.30
N GLU A 5 1.01 -0.94 15.83
CA GLU A 5 2.33 -0.74 15.22
C GLU A 5 3.08 -2.08 15.17
N GLY A 6 3.77 -2.34 14.05
CA GLY A 6 4.47 -3.60 13.83
C GLY A 6 3.60 -4.71 13.23
N THR A 7 2.27 -4.50 13.08
CA THR A 7 1.41 -5.47 12.39
C THR A 7 1.96 -5.73 10.97
N PRO A 8 2.20 -6.99 10.57
CA PRO A 8 2.78 -7.28 9.26
C PRO A 8 1.83 -6.89 8.14
N VAL A 9 2.36 -6.21 7.14
CA VAL A 9 1.65 -5.81 5.91
C VAL A 9 2.07 -6.74 4.79
N TYR A 10 1.08 -7.26 4.07
CA TYR A 10 1.28 -8.24 3.00
C TYR A 10 0.86 -7.68 1.64
N ALA A 11 1.55 -8.12 0.59
CA ALA A 11 1.18 -7.81 -0.79
C ALA A 11 -0.20 -8.41 -1.10
N SER A 12 -1.16 -7.58 -1.50
CA SER A 12 -2.52 -8.01 -1.85
C SER A 12 -2.59 -8.83 -3.15
N ALA A 13 -1.60 -8.69 -4.03
CA ALA A 13 -1.47 -9.42 -5.29
C ALA A 13 0.00 -9.51 -5.73
N ASP A 14 0.29 -10.42 -6.67
CA ASP A 14 1.60 -10.50 -7.32
C ASP A 14 1.92 -9.21 -8.05
N GLY A 15 3.16 -8.73 -7.91
CA GLY A 15 3.55 -7.46 -8.51
C GLY A 15 5.04 -7.18 -8.45
N GLU A 16 5.39 -5.97 -8.83
CA GLU A 16 6.73 -5.42 -8.74
C GLU A 16 6.70 -4.14 -7.93
N VAL A 17 7.69 -3.93 -7.07
CA VAL A 17 7.80 -2.71 -6.27
C VAL A 17 8.19 -1.55 -7.17
N TYR A 18 7.27 -0.63 -7.41
CA TYR A 18 7.54 0.59 -8.16
C TYR A 18 8.16 1.68 -7.29
N PHE A 19 7.81 1.70 -6.01
CA PHE A 19 8.34 2.69 -5.06
C PHE A 19 8.31 2.11 -3.64
N SER A 20 9.32 2.41 -2.84
CA SER A 20 9.41 1.98 -1.46
C SER A 20 10.30 2.95 -0.66
N ASP A 21 9.75 4.09 -0.27
CA ASP A 21 10.46 5.13 0.50
C ASP A 21 9.44 6.08 1.16
N LYS A 22 9.91 7.13 1.85
CA LYS A 22 9.08 8.20 2.40
C LYS A 22 8.52 9.07 1.30
N LYS A 23 7.19 9.29 1.32
CA LYS A 23 6.50 10.16 0.35
C LYS A 23 5.51 11.10 1.03
N GLY A 24 6.00 12.28 1.43
CA GLY A 24 5.17 13.37 1.95
C GLY A 24 4.19 12.92 3.03
N GLY A 25 2.91 13.26 2.87
CA GLY A 25 1.85 12.92 3.83
C GLY A 25 1.64 11.42 4.07
N TYR A 26 2.06 10.55 3.16
CA TYR A 26 1.94 9.09 3.31
C TYR A 26 2.96 8.50 4.28
N GLY A 27 4.01 9.24 4.67
CA GLY A 27 5.11 8.65 5.42
C GLY A 27 5.83 7.59 4.60
N ASN A 28 6.26 6.49 5.23
CA ASN A 28 6.81 5.33 4.51
C ASN A 28 5.72 4.71 3.64
N LEU A 29 6.00 4.63 2.34
CA LEU A 29 5.05 4.22 1.32
C LEU A 29 5.67 3.13 0.45
N ILE A 30 4.91 2.04 0.25
CA ILE A 30 5.19 1.04 -0.78
C ILE A 30 4.14 1.17 -1.87
N ILE A 31 4.57 1.16 -3.13
CA ILE A 31 3.71 1.10 -4.31
C ILE A 31 4.08 -0.17 -5.08
N LEU A 32 3.13 -1.07 -5.23
CA LEU A 32 3.27 -2.27 -6.05
C LEU A 32 2.54 -2.06 -7.38
N GLY A 33 3.24 -2.28 -8.48
CA GLY A 33 2.67 -2.41 -9.81
C GLY A 33 2.22 -3.83 -10.07
N HIS A 34 1.02 -3.98 -10.62
CA HIS A 34 0.41 -5.25 -10.97
C HIS A 34 0.09 -5.30 -12.47
N LYS A 35 -0.33 -6.47 -12.94
CA LYS A 35 -0.79 -6.65 -14.33
C LYS A 35 -1.96 -5.73 -14.65
N LEU A 36 -2.18 -5.46 -15.93
CA LEU A 36 -3.32 -4.66 -16.44
C LEU A 36 -3.37 -3.20 -15.93
N GLY A 37 -2.23 -2.67 -15.52
CA GLY A 37 -2.08 -1.29 -15.06
C GLY A 37 -2.66 -1.02 -13.67
N TYR A 38 -2.88 -2.06 -12.86
CA TYR A 38 -3.27 -1.91 -11.47
C TYR A 38 -2.07 -1.60 -10.59
N GLU A 39 -2.29 -0.80 -9.55
CA GLU A 39 -1.27 -0.47 -8.56
C GLU A 39 -1.89 -0.54 -7.16
N THR A 40 -1.13 -0.99 -6.18
CA THR A 40 -1.55 -0.93 -4.77
C THR A 40 -0.57 -0.12 -3.94
N LEU A 41 -1.09 0.74 -3.07
CA LEU A 41 -0.31 1.63 -2.22
C LEU A 41 -0.51 1.25 -0.76
N TYR A 42 0.58 1.22 0.00
CA TYR A 42 0.63 0.88 1.42
C TYR A 42 1.38 1.99 2.14
N GLY A 43 0.65 2.91 2.76
CA GLY A 43 1.18 4.09 3.46
C GLY A 43 1.16 3.97 4.98
N HIS A 44 1.79 4.94 5.62
CA HIS A 44 1.99 5.08 7.07
C HIS A 44 2.78 3.95 7.72
N LEU A 45 3.59 3.22 6.94
CA LEU A 45 4.33 2.06 7.45
C LEU A 45 5.35 2.47 8.52
N SER A 46 5.59 1.63 9.53
CA SER A 46 6.70 1.80 10.46
C SER A 46 8.01 1.37 9.81
N SER A 47 7.97 0.29 9.02
CA SER A 47 9.11 -0.31 8.33
C SER A 47 8.75 -0.80 6.93
N ILE A 48 9.74 -0.78 6.03
CA ILE A 48 9.67 -1.26 4.65
C ILE A 48 10.61 -2.46 4.53
N SER A 49 10.10 -3.58 4.01
CA SER A 49 10.86 -4.83 3.88
C SER A 49 11.22 -5.18 2.43
N VAL A 50 10.88 -4.33 1.47
CA VAL A 50 11.10 -4.55 0.03
C VAL A 50 11.70 -3.31 -0.65
N ARG A 51 12.32 -3.49 -1.82
CA ARG A 51 13.03 -2.41 -2.53
C ARG A 51 12.50 -2.21 -3.96
N PRO A 52 12.67 -1.03 -4.59
CA PRO A 52 12.17 -0.81 -5.95
C PRO A 52 12.82 -1.78 -6.95
N GLY A 53 12.02 -2.31 -7.87
CA GLY A 53 12.41 -3.35 -8.83
C GLY A 53 12.30 -4.79 -8.30
N GLU A 54 12.00 -4.98 -7.01
CA GLU A 54 11.78 -6.31 -6.44
C GLU A 54 10.43 -6.89 -6.86
N LYS A 55 10.39 -8.16 -7.23
CA LYS A 55 9.14 -8.88 -7.50
C LYS A 55 8.60 -9.45 -6.19
N VAL A 56 7.31 -9.26 -5.97
CA VAL A 56 6.61 -9.74 -4.77
C VAL A 56 5.46 -10.66 -5.17
N HIS A 57 5.21 -11.66 -4.34
CA HIS A 57 4.08 -12.57 -4.48
C HIS A 57 2.91 -12.15 -3.59
N LYS A 58 1.69 -12.50 -3.99
CA LYS A 58 0.51 -12.35 -3.14
C LYS A 58 0.75 -13.04 -1.79
N GLY A 59 0.52 -12.30 -0.71
CA GLY A 59 0.74 -12.77 0.67
C GLY A 59 2.19 -12.65 1.16
N GLN A 60 3.12 -12.16 0.34
CA GLN A 60 4.47 -11.85 0.81
C GLN A 60 4.46 -10.65 1.76
N LYS A 61 5.18 -10.74 2.88
CA LYS A 61 5.36 -9.62 3.80
C LYS A 61 6.18 -8.54 3.10
N ILE A 62 5.65 -7.31 3.07
CA ILE A 62 6.27 -6.17 2.40
C ILE A 62 6.66 -5.04 3.36
N GLY A 63 6.11 -5.03 4.58
CA GLY A 63 6.41 -4.03 5.59
C GLY A 63 5.60 -4.25 6.86
N GLU A 64 5.52 -3.21 7.68
CA GLU A 64 4.82 -3.22 8.96
C GLU A 64 4.01 -1.94 9.13
N VAL A 65 2.83 -2.05 9.76
CA VAL A 65 1.96 -0.91 10.06
C VAL A 65 2.66 0.02 11.03
N GLY A 66 2.47 1.33 10.84
CA GLY A 66 2.89 2.34 11.78
C GLY A 66 2.04 3.60 11.71
N GLN A 67 2.70 4.71 12.00
CA GLN A 67 2.12 6.06 12.09
C GLN A 67 3.00 7.11 11.40
N THR A 68 3.82 6.71 10.43
CA THR A 68 4.71 7.67 9.76
C THR A 68 3.93 8.62 8.84
N GLY A 69 4.42 9.85 8.67
CA GLY A 69 3.75 10.87 7.84
C GLY A 69 2.64 11.62 8.59
N ARG A 70 1.55 11.95 7.90
CA ARG A 70 0.36 12.58 8.51
C ARG A 70 -0.64 11.52 8.94
N ALA A 71 -0.31 10.74 9.96
CA ALA A 71 -1.22 9.80 10.59
C ALA A 71 -1.66 10.33 11.98
N THR A 72 -2.94 10.18 12.32
CA THR A 72 -3.49 10.53 13.64
C THR A 72 -3.43 9.37 14.65
N GLY A 73 -2.92 8.21 14.22
CA GLY A 73 -2.76 6.99 15.00
C GLY A 73 -2.29 5.83 14.12
N ASN A 74 -1.95 4.68 14.71
CA ASN A 74 -1.45 3.53 13.97
C ASN A 74 -2.52 2.96 13.04
N HIS A 75 -2.27 3.04 11.73
CA HIS A 75 -3.18 2.52 10.74
C HIS A 75 -2.48 2.27 9.41
N LEU A 76 -2.95 1.27 8.67
CA LEU A 76 -2.55 1.06 7.29
C LEU A 76 -3.41 1.94 6.38
N HIS A 77 -2.77 2.79 5.58
CA HIS A 77 -3.40 3.46 4.45
C HIS A 77 -3.23 2.60 3.21
N PHE A 78 -4.34 1.99 2.75
CA PHE A 78 -4.36 1.11 1.59
C PHE A 78 -5.15 1.74 0.45
N GLU A 79 -4.56 1.78 -0.74
CA GLU A 79 -5.27 2.18 -1.97
C GLU A 79 -5.05 1.19 -3.10
N VAL A 80 -6.06 1.07 -3.96
CA VAL A 80 -5.94 0.42 -5.27
C VAL A 80 -6.15 1.48 -6.33
N ARG A 81 -5.20 1.59 -7.27
CA ARG A 81 -5.24 2.48 -8.42
C ARG A 81 -5.21 1.67 -9.70
N ARG A 82 -5.70 2.26 -10.78
CA ARG A 82 -5.56 1.73 -12.14
C ARG A 82 -5.19 2.88 -13.06
N PHE A 83 -4.14 2.72 -13.86
CA PHE A 83 -3.59 3.77 -14.73
C PHE A 83 -3.35 5.11 -13.99
N ASN A 84 -2.76 5.05 -12.78
CA ASN A 84 -2.52 6.21 -11.92
C ASN A 84 -3.78 6.98 -11.47
N GLN A 85 -4.98 6.45 -11.74
CA GLN A 85 -6.25 6.99 -11.24
C GLN A 85 -6.75 6.13 -10.07
N ARG A 86 -7.00 6.79 -8.93
CA ARG A 86 -7.63 6.15 -7.77
C ARG A 86 -9.01 5.66 -8.17
N GLN A 87 -9.23 4.37 -8.04
CA GLN A 87 -10.54 3.79 -8.34
C GLN A 87 -11.46 4.07 -7.15
N LYS A 88 -12.53 4.85 -7.35
CA LYS A 88 -13.64 4.90 -6.39
C LYS A 88 -14.43 3.59 -6.52
N PRO A 89 -14.83 2.94 -5.41
CA PRO A 89 -15.86 1.93 -5.47
C PRO A 89 -17.12 2.56 -6.06
N ILE A 90 -17.59 2.07 -7.20
CA ILE A 90 -18.87 2.47 -7.76
C ILE A 90 -19.90 1.54 -7.12
N PHE A 91 -20.48 1.93 -5.98
CA PHE A 91 -21.74 1.34 -5.55
C PHE A 91 -22.81 1.95 -6.45
N ARG A 92 -23.23 1.18 -7.46
CA ARG A 92 -24.33 1.56 -8.32
C ARG A 92 -25.58 0.93 -7.71
N ASP A 93 -26.16 1.62 -6.74
CA ASP A 93 -27.54 1.38 -6.32
C ASP A 93 -28.43 1.51 -7.55
N HIS A 94 -28.99 0.38 -8.00
CA HIS A 94 -30.10 0.37 -8.94
C HIS A 94 -31.33 -0.03 -8.15
N VAL A 95 -32.23 0.93 -7.96
CA VAL A 95 -33.69 0.71 -7.92
C VAL A 95 -34.25 1.36 -9.17
#